data_AF-A0A1W1WJG7-F1
#
_entry.id   AF-A0A1W1WJG7-F1
#
_cell.length_a   1.000
_cell.length_b   1.000
_cell.length_c   1.000
_cell.angle_alpha   90.00
_cell.angle_beta   90.00
_cell.angle_gamma   90.00
#
_symmetry.space_group_name_H-M   'P 1'
#
loop_
_entity.id
_entity.type
_entity.pdbx_description
1 polymer ?
#
loop_
_entity_poly.entity_id
_entity_poly.type
_entity_poly.pdbx_seq_one_letter_code
_entity_poly.pdbx_strand_id
1 'polypeptide(L)' 'MQVRCQICGTVSDVAAWTKEYELLKYSPEHPYICRTCQQKIQLEAKEGQKS' A
#
# COMPACT_ATOMS: atom_id res chain seq x y z
N MET A 1 -1.76 -0.56 -13.94
CA MET A 1 -0.33 -0.85 -13.73
C MET A 1 -0.24 -1.93 -12.69
N GLN A 2 0.50 -2.99 -13.00
CA GLN A 2 0.69 -4.09 -12.09
C GLN A 2 1.81 -3.73 -11.09
N VAL A 3 1.52 -3.84 -9.80
CA VAL A 3 2.43 -3.47 -8.71
C VAL A 3 2.48 -4.55 -7.65
N ARG A 4 3.62 -4.70 -6.98
CA ARG A 4 3.83 -5.73 -5.97
C ARG A 4 3.85 -5.11 -4.58
N CYS A 5 3.04 -5.63 -3.67
CA CYS A 5 3.04 -5.22 -2.28
C CYS A 5 4.40 -5.53 -1.63
N GLN A 6 5.01 -4.55 -1.00
CA GLN A 6 6.32 -4.72 -0.37
C GLN A 6 6.28 -5.57 0.91
N ILE A 7 5.09 -5.75 1.50
CA ILE A 7 4.93 -6.48 2.77
C ILE A 7 4.61 -7.96 2.51
N CYS A 8 3.54 -8.24 1.76
CA CYS A 8 3.07 -9.61 1.54
C CYS A 8 3.45 -10.16 0.15
N GLY A 9 4.04 -9.35 -0.73
CA GLY A 9 4.42 -9.77 -2.07
C GLY A 9 3.27 -9.95 -3.06
N THR A 10 2.01 -9.69 -2.65
CA THR A 10 0.83 -9.79 -3.52
C THR A 10 0.91 -8.80 -4.67
N VAL A 11 0.58 -9.27 -5.86
CA VAL A 11 0.52 -8.46 -7.06
C VAL A 11 -0.90 -7.93 -7.24
N SER A 12 -1.02 -6.62 -7.44
CA SER A 12 -2.28 -5.91 -7.61
C SER A 12 -2.26 -5.05 -8.87
N ASP A 13 -3.43 -4.89 -9.49
CA ASP A 13 -3.62 -3.92 -10.57
C ASP A 13 -4.11 -2.57 -10.01
N VAL A 14 -3.28 -1.55 -10.16
CA VAL A 14 -3.62 -0.17 -9.81
C VAL A 14 -4.15 0.55 -11.06
N ALA A 15 -5.38 1.07 -10.95
CA ALA A 15 -6.04 1.76 -12.04
C ALA A 15 -5.46 3.17 -12.26
N ALA A 16 -5.38 3.61 -13.51
CA ALA A 16 -4.67 4.83 -13.91
C ALA A 16 -5.23 6.14 -13.32
N TRP A 17 -6.50 6.14 -12.92
CA TRP A 17 -7.20 7.29 -12.34
C TRP A 17 -7.03 7.39 -10.81
N THR A 18 -6.33 6.44 -10.19
CA THR A 18 -6.09 6.45 -8.75
C THR A 18 -4.87 7.31 -8.41
N LYS A 19 -4.91 7.98 -7.25
CA LYS A 19 -3.75 8.72 -6.73
C LYS A 19 -2.53 7.83 -6.56
N GLU A 20 -2.75 6.56 -6.19
CA GLU A 20 -1.68 5.57 -6.05
C GLU A 20 -0.95 5.34 -7.38
N TYR A 21 -1.67 5.33 -8.50
CA TYR A 21 -1.07 5.21 -9.82
C TYR A 21 -0.16 6.40 -10.12
N GLU A 22 -0.65 7.61 -9.91
CA GLU A 22 0.13 8.83 -10.12
C GLU A 22 1.37 8.83 -9.23
N LEU A 23 1.20 8.53 -7.94
CA LEU A 23 2.29 8.47 -6.98
C LEU A 23 3.37 7.46 -7.39
N LEU A 24 3.00 6.23 -7.72
CA LEU A 24 3.96 5.19 -8.13
C LEU A 24 4.59 5.48 -9.50
N LYS A 25 3.89 6.19 -10.38
CA LYS A 25 4.43 6.61 -11.68
C LYS A 25 5.48 7.72 -11.55
N TYR A 26 5.25 8.70 -10.69
CA TYR A 26 6.18 9.82 -10.47
C TYR A 26 7.27 9.50 -9.46
N SER A 27 7.00 8.58 -8.53
CA SER A 27 7.92 8.14 -7.48
C SER A 27 7.97 6.61 -7.46
N PRO A 28 8.71 5.97 -8.38
CA PRO A 28 8.83 4.51 -8.43
C PRO A 28 9.54 3.93 -7.20
N GLU A 29 10.25 4.77 -6.43
CA GLU A 29 10.82 4.44 -5.12
C GLU A 29 9.78 4.38 -4.00
N HIS A 30 8.55 4.86 -4.23
CA HIS A 30 7.50 4.83 -3.23
C HIS A 30 7.01 3.38 -3.01
N PRO A 31 7.04 2.87 -1.77
CA PRO A 31 6.65 1.50 -1.49
C PRO A 31 5.14 1.31 -1.68
N TYR A 32 4.75 0.40 -2.57
CA TYR A 32 3.35 0.00 -2.65
C TYR A 32 2.99 -0.96 -1.51
N ILE A 33 1.95 -0.60 -0.75
CA ILE A 33 1.37 -1.45 0.30
C ILE A 33 -0.08 -1.75 -0.09
N CYS A 34 -0.43 -3.03 -0.22
CA CYS A 34 -1.79 -3.40 -0.56
C CYS A 34 -2.77 -3.04 0.58
N ARG A 35 -4.04 -2.87 0.21
CA ARG A 35 -5.12 -2.51 1.15
C ARG A 35 -5.17 -3.42 2.39
N THR A 36 -5.00 -4.73 2.22
CA THR A 36 -5.03 -5.70 3.33
C THR A 36 -3.89 -5.45 4.31
N CYS A 37 -2.67 -5.24 3.83
CA CYS A 37 -1.52 -4.92 4.68
C CYS A 37 -1.68 -3.55 5.34
N GLN A 38 -2.17 -2.55 4.60
CA GLN A 38 -2.44 -1.22 5.13
C GLN A 38 -3.45 -1.27 6.28
N GLN A 39 -4.51 -2.06 6.13
CA GLN A 39 -5.52 -2.26 7.19
C GLN A 39 -4.92 -2.94 8.42
N LYS A 40 -4.09 -3.97 8.26
CA LYS A 40 -3.41 -4.63 9.38
C LYS A 40 -2.54 -3.66 10.17
N ILE A 41 -1.69 -2.90 9.48
CA ILE A 41 -0.84 -1.88 10.10
C ILE A 41 -1.69 -0.85 10.87
N GLN A 42 -2.79 -0.40 10.28
CA GLN A 42 -3.69 0.57 10.92
C GLN A 42 -4.39 0.01 12.17
N LEU A 43 -4.68 -1.29 12.20
CA LEU A 43 -5.22 -1.96 13.38
C LEU A 43 -4.15 -2.07 14.48
N GLU A 44 -2.96 -2.57 14.15
CA GLU A 44 -1.83 -2.72 15.09
C GLU A 44 -1.43 -1.36 15.68
N ALA A 45 -1.37 -0.30 14.87
CA ALA A 45 -1.06 1.05 15.32
C ALA A 45 -2.12 1.63 16.28
N LYS A 46 -3.38 1.21 16.16
CA LYS A 46 -4.47 1.63 17.08
C LYS A 46 -4.43 0.85 18.39
N GLU A 47 -4.01 -0.40 18.35
CA GLU A 47 -3.87 -1.24 19.56
C GLU A 47 -2.67 -0.81 20.41
N GLY A 48 -1.56 -0.42 19.77
CA GLY A 48 -0.37 0.10 20.47
C GLY A 48 -0.56 1.45 21.17
N GLN A 49 -1.60 2.22 20.84
CA GLN A 49 -1.92 3.50 21.48
C GLN A 49 -2.82 3.38 22.73
N LYS A 50 -3.22 2.16 23.11
CA LYS A 50 -4.04 1.91 24.31
C LYS A 50 -3.24 1.48 25.54
N SER A 51 -1.91 1.57 25.50
CA SER A 51 -1.04 1.13 26.60
C SER A 51 -0.50 2.28 27.44
#